data_AF-H5T7L6-F1
#
_entry.id   AF-H5T7L6-F1
#
_cell.length_a   1.000
_cell.length_b   1.000
_cell.length_c   1.000
_cell.angle_alpha   90.00
_cell.angle_beta   90.00
_cell.angle_gamma   90.00
#
_symmetry.space_group_name_H-M   'P 1'
#
loop_
_entity.id
_entity.type
_entity.pdbx_description
1 polymer ?
#
loop_
_entity_poly.entity_id
_entity_poly.type
_entity_poly.pdbx_seq_one_letter_code
_entity_poly.pdbx_strand_id
1 'polypeptide(L)'
;MASIFRYTFLEYGETQADTYAIVIEEAIVNLANNPELGRSESHTRSDYFSYLVGKHIVFFKKRKNAVFVVRILHQQMKFELHLRN
;
A
#
# COMPACT_ATOMS: atom_id res chain seq x y z
N MET A 1 -14.76 -3.92 -17.98
CA MET A 1 -15.45 -3.75 -16.68
C MET A 1 -14.44 -3.26 -15.66
N ALA A 2 -14.12 -1.96 -15.72
CA ALA A 2 -13.12 -1.33 -14.86
C ALA A 2 -13.82 -0.63 -13.70
N SER A 3 -13.99 -1.35 -12.59
CA SER A 3 -14.60 -0.82 -11.37
C SER A 3 -13.56 -0.01 -10.60
N ILE A 4 -13.49 1.28 -10.95
CA ILE A 4 -13.06 2.46 -10.19
C ILE A 4 -12.45 2.15 -8.80
N PHE A 5 -11.12 2.15 -8.72
CA PHE A 5 -10.38 2.15 -7.45
C PHE A 5 -10.38 3.58 -6.88
N ARG A 6 -11.22 3.84 -5.88
CA ARG A 6 -11.24 5.13 -5.18
C ARG A 6 -10.08 5.19 -4.19
N TYR A 7 -8.97 5.77 -4.61
CA TYR A 7 -7.82 6.06 -3.75
C TYR A 7 -8.15 7.21 -2.80
N THR A 8 -7.92 6.99 -1.50
CA THR A 8 -7.81 8.09 -0.54
C THR A 8 -6.32 8.27 -0.29
N PHE A 9 -5.68 9.14 -1.07
CA PHE A 9 -4.29 9.52 -0.89
C PHE A 9 -4.23 10.44 0.34
N LEU A 10 -3.85 9.88 1.49
CA LEU A 10 -3.58 10.64 2.71
C LEU A 10 -2.10 11.05 2.69
N GLU A 11 -1.90 12.31 2.31
CA GLU A 11 -0.77 13.24 2.48
C GLU A 11 0.67 12.69 2.56
N TYR A 12 1.51 13.02 1.55
CA TYR A 12 2.93 13.42 1.74
C TYR A 12 3.46 14.24 0.53
N GLY A 13 3.98 15.44 0.81
CA GLY A 13 5.11 16.19 0.19
C GLY A 13 5.32 16.25 -1.34
N GLU A 14 5.24 17.45 -1.91
CA GLU A 14 4.86 17.77 -3.29
C GLU A 14 5.98 17.89 -4.37
N THR A 15 7.05 17.07 -4.40
CA THR A 15 7.97 17.16 -5.59
C THR A 15 8.73 15.89 -6.00
N GLN A 16 8.91 14.92 -5.10
CA GLN A 16 9.30 13.54 -5.44
C GLN A 16 8.09 12.58 -5.53
N ALA A 17 6.90 13.13 -5.33
CA ALA A 17 5.63 12.40 -5.27
C ALA A 17 5.19 11.83 -6.62
N ASP A 18 5.44 12.49 -7.75
CA ASP A 18 4.81 12.11 -9.02
C ASP A 18 5.35 10.80 -9.61
N THR A 19 6.67 10.64 -9.75
CA THR A 19 7.25 9.39 -10.25
C THR A 19 7.03 8.23 -9.28
N TYR A 20 7.05 8.52 -7.98
CA TYR A 20 6.87 7.51 -6.96
C TYR A 20 5.40 7.07 -6.82
N ALA A 21 4.46 8.00 -7.02
CA ALA A 21 3.03 7.71 -7.07
C ALA A 21 2.69 6.79 -8.24
N ILE A 22 3.29 6.99 -9.42
CA ILE A 22 3.11 6.10 -10.58
C ILE A 22 3.54 4.67 -10.24
N VAL A 23 4.72 4.49 -9.62
CA VAL A 23 5.20 3.15 -9.24
C VAL A 23 4.27 2.49 -8.22
N ILE A 24 3.76 3.23 -7.24
CA ILE A 24 2.77 2.72 -6.29
C ILE A 24 1.46 2.35 -6.99
N GLU A 25 0.99 3.20 -7.91
CA GLU A 25 -0.25 3.00 -8.65
C GLU A 25 -0.16 1.73 -9.51
N GLU A 26 0.89 1.58 -10.31
CA GLU A 26 1.14 0.37 -11.10
C GLU A 26 1.21 -0.88 -10.21
N ALA A 27 1.90 -0.78 -9.07
CA ALA A 27 2.00 -1.88 -8.14
C ALA A 27 0.65 -2.26 -7.52
N ILE A 28 -0.24 -1.30 -7.25
CA ILE A 28 -1.57 -1.56 -6.70
C ILE A 28 -2.52 -2.08 -7.77
N VAL A 29 -2.41 -1.62 -9.02
CA VAL A 29 -3.12 -2.23 -10.16
C VAL A 29 -2.70 -3.68 -10.33
N ASN A 30 -1.40 -3.96 -10.28
CA ASN A 30 -0.90 -5.33 -10.33
C ASN A 30 -1.41 -6.17 -9.15
N LEU A 31 -1.35 -5.62 -7.93
CA LEU A 31 -1.85 -6.27 -6.71
C LEU A 31 -3.36 -6.54 -6.75
N ALA A 32 -4.14 -5.66 -7.38
CA ALA A 32 -5.57 -5.87 -7.58
C ALA A 32 -5.87 -7.06 -8.49
N ASN A 33 -5.04 -7.27 -9.52
CA ASN A 33 -5.16 -8.41 -10.43
C ASN A 33 -4.59 -9.70 -9.84
N ASN A 34 -3.58 -9.58 -8.97
CA ASN A 34 -2.84 -10.69 -8.38
C ASN A 34 -2.75 -10.57 -6.84
N PRO A 35 -3.88 -10.62 -6.11
CA PRO A 35 -3.92 -10.37 -4.66
C PRO A 35 -3.10 -11.37 -3.83
N GLU A 36 -2.82 -12.55 -4.36
CA GLU A 36 -1.92 -13.57 -3.81
C GLU A 36 -0.44 -13.17 -3.73
N LEU A 37 -0.03 -12.10 -4.43
CA LEU A 37 1.30 -11.51 -4.24
C LEU A 37 1.52 -10.95 -2.82
N GLY A 38 0.43 -10.64 -2.11
CA GLY A 38 0.51 -10.18 -0.73
C GLY A 38 0.82 -11.28 0.27
N ARG A 39 1.67 -10.96 1.25
CA ARG A 39 1.94 -11.80 2.41
C ARG A 39 0.79 -11.70 3.41
N SER A 40 0.34 -12.85 3.94
CA SER A 40 -0.66 -12.86 5.03
C SER A 40 -0.07 -12.28 6.31
N GLU A 41 -0.80 -11.34 6.91
CA GLU A 41 -0.50 -10.76 8.24
C GLU A 41 -1.44 -11.33 9.31
N SER A 42 -1.95 -12.55 9.08
CA SER A 42 -2.91 -13.25 9.96
C SER A 42 -2.42 -13.43 11.40
N HIS A 43 -1.11 -13.40 11.63
CA HIS A 43 -0.51 -13.42 12.97
C HIS A 43 -0.82 -12.14 13.78
N THR A 44 -1.06 -11.02 13.11
CA THR A 44 -1.37 -9.73 13.74
C THR A 44 -2.86 -9.42 13.66
N ARG A 45 -3.47 -9.59 12.48
CA ARG A 45 -4.91 -9.42 12.25
C ARG A 45 -5.36 -10.38 11.15
N SER A 46 -6.30 -11.27 11.47
CA SER A 46 -6.98 -12.08 10.46
C SER A 46 -7.59 -11.20 9.39
N ASP A 47 -7.45 -11.54 8.10
CA ASP A 47 -7.91 -10.81 6.91
C ASP A 47 -7.00 -9.70 6.35
N TYR A 48 -5.84 -9.46 6.97
CA TYR A 48 -4.86 -8.49 6.48
C TYR A 48 -3.73 -9.14 5.66
N PHE A 49 -3.28 -8.38 4.67
CA PHE A 49 -2.15 -8.71 3.82
C PHE A 49 -1.22 -7.50 3.68
N SER A 50 0.07 -7.77 3.46
CA SER A 50 1.10 -6.77 3.18
C SER A 50 1.79 -7.05 1.84
N TYR A 51 2.16 -6.00 1.12
CA TYR A 51 2.92 -6.10 -0.12
C TYR A 51 3.99 -5.01 -0.18
N LEU A 52 5.24 -5.40 -0.42
CA LEU A 52 6.38 -4.47 -0.48
C LEU A 52 6.53 -3.94 -1.91
N VAL A 53 6.49 -2.63 -2.06
CA VAL A 53 6.65 -1.89 -3.32
C VAL A 53 7.82 -0.91 -3.16
N GLY A 54 9.00 -1.32 -3.59
CA GLY A 54 10.23 -0.58 -3.32
C GLY A 54 10.43 -0.35 -1.82
N LYS A 55 10.41 0.92 -1.40
CA LYS A 55 10.54 1.30 0.02
C LYS A 55 9.20 1.42 0.75
N HIS A 56 8.07 1.05 0.15
CA HIS A 56 6.75 1.19 0.79
C HIS A 56 6.09 -0.16 1.01
N ILE A 57 5.35 -0.28 2.10
CA ILE A 57 4.53 -1.45 2.42
C ILE A 57 3.07 -1.06 2.26
N VAL A 58 2.37 -1.72 1.34
CA VAL A 58 0.93 -1.62 1.12
C VAL A 58 0.24 -2.64 1.99
N PHE A 59 -0.54 -2.19 2.97
CA PHE A 59 -1.46 -3.02 3.74
C PHE A 59 -2.82 -3.03 3.07
N PHE A 60 -3.38 -4.21 2.87
CA PHE A 60 -4.65 -4.37 2.18
C PHE A 60 -5.45 -5.57 2.69
N LYS A 61 -6.72 -5.63 2.29
CA LYS A 61 -7.59 -6.79 2.47
C LYS A 61 -8.01 -7.33 1.11
N LYS A 62 -8.14 -8.66 1.00
CA LYS A 62 -8.75 -9.29 -0.16
C LYS A 62 -10.28 -9.16 -0.08
N ARG A 63 -10.90 -8.79 -1.19
CA ARG A 63 -12.35 -8.84 -1.43
C ARG A 63 -12.61 -9.71 -2.65
N LYS A 64 -13.86 -10.13 -2.85
CA LYS A 64 -14.23 -11.12 -3.88
C LYS A 64 -13.63 -10.82 -5.26
N ASN A 65 -13.63 -9.55 -5.67
CA ASN A 65 -13.12 -9.10 -6.98
C ASN A 65 -12.23 -7.85 -6.87
N ALA A 66 -11.62 -7.59 -5.71
CA ALA A 66 -10.83 -6.38 -5.49
C ALA A 66 -9.87 -6.51 -4.31
N VAL A 67 -8.92 -5.59 -4.23
CA VAL A 67 -8.14 -5.32 -3.02
C VAL A 67 -8.63 -4.04 -2.37
N PHE A 68 -8.78 -4.05 -1.05
CA PHE A 68 -9.06 -2.85 -0.27
C PHE A 68 -7.77 -2.40 0.40
N VAL A 69 -7.14 -1.35 -0.13
CA VAL A 69 -5.93 -0.78 0.45
C VAL A 69 -6.29 -0.06 1.75
N VAL A 70 -5.75 -0.54 2.86
CA VAL A 70 -5.99 0.01 4.19
C VAL A 70 -4.99 1.12 4.51
N ARG A 71 -3.72 0.95 4.14
CA ARG A 71 -2.65 1.91 4.41
C ARG A 71 -1.45 1.65 3.52
N ILE A 72 -0.69 2.69 3.20
CA ILE A 72 0.64 2.58 2.60
C ILE A 72 1.63 3.23 3.58
N LEU A 73 2.70 2.52 3.95
CA LEU A 73 3.73 3.00 4.87
C LEU A 73 5.09 3.04 4.20
N HIS A 74 5.86 4.10 4.39
CA HIS A 74 7.28 4.10 4.05
C HIS A 74 8.05 3.21 5.03
N GLN A 75 8.86 2.28 4.54
CA GLN A 75 9.64 1.31 5.34
C GLN A 75 10.62 2.01 6.30
N GLN A 76 11.11 3.20 5.93
CA GLN A 76 11.98 4.03 6.79
C GLN A 76 11.22 4.95 7.75
N MET A 77 9.88 4.93 7.79
CA MET A 77 9.13 5.75 8.76
C MET A 77 9.36 5.31 10.22
N LYS A 78 10.03 4.16 10.46
CA LYS A 78 10.58 3.80 11.77
C LYS A 78 11.75 4.69 12.22
N PHE A 79 12.43 5.39 11.31
CA PHE A 79 13.63 6.18 11.65
C PHE A 79 13.33 7.65 11.97
N GLU A 80 12.25 8.23 11.44
CA GLU A 80 11.88 9.63 11.74
C GLU A 80 11.04 9.80 13.00
N LEU A 81 10.46 8.72 13.53
CA LEU A 81 9.79 8.73 14.85
C LEU A 81 10.78 8.81 16.03
N HIS A 82 12.08 8.95 15.78
CA HIS A 82 13.11 9.14 16.80
C HIS A 82 13.87 10.48 16.68
N LEU A 83 13.28 11.49 16.03
CA LEU A 83 13.76 12.87 16.07
C LEU A 83 12.69 13.82 16.59
N ARG A 84 12.26 13.63 17.84
CA ARG A 84 11.83 14.72 18.71
C ARG A 84 12.41 14.50 20.11
N ASN A 85 13.29 15.44 20.45
CA ASN A 85 13.99 15.75 21.70
C ASN A 85 13.41 15.22 23.00
#